data_AF-A0A3S0UTE4-F1
#
_entry.id   AF-A0A3S0UTE4-F1
#
_cell.length_a   1.000
_cell.length_b   1.000
_cell.length_c   1.000
_cell.angle_alpha   90.00
_cell.angle_beta   90.00
_cell.angle_gamma   90.00
#
_symmetry.space_group_name_H-M   'P 1'
#
loop_
_entity.id
_entity.type
_entity.pdbx_description
1 polymer ?
#
loop_
_entity_poly.entity_id
_entity_poly.type
_entity_poly.pdbx_seq_one_letter_code
_entity_poly.pdbx_strand_id
1 'polypeptide(L)'
;MEQVNFEEVSFGIITFAGMAKSNALIAIKTAKEGKIENANNLITEAEQNIIEAEKQHMSIIQQEAQGVKHQVPVLFIHAEDQMMTAQMVI
;
A
#
# COMPACT_ATOMS: atom_id res chain seq x y z
N MET A 1 3.01 26.10 4.19
CA MET A 1 3.06 24.63 4.04
C MET A 1 1.67 24.21 3.65
N GLU A 2 1.54 23.53 2.52
CA GLU A 2 0.25 23.06 2.02
C GLU A 2 -0.30 22.03 3.00
N GLN A 3 -1.57 22.16 3.36
CA GLN A 3 -2.20 21.27 4.33
C GLN A 3 -2.40 19.90 3.68
N VAL A 4 -1.91 18.83 4.31
CA VAL A 4 -2.08 17.46 3.81
C VAL A 4 -3.55 17.14 3.65
N ASN A 5 -3.93 16.72 2.44
CA ASN A 5 -5.23 16.13 2.19
C ASN A 5 -5.22 14.65 2.60
N PHE A 6 -5.53 14.38 3.87
CA PHE A 6 -5.53 13.02 4.40
C PHE A 6 -6.51 12.09 3.71
N GLU A 7 -7.63 12.58 3.17
CA GLU A 7 -8.58 11.73 2.46
C GLU A 7 -7.97 11.19 1.17
N GLU A 8 -7.32 12.05 0.39
CA GLU A 8 -6.64 11.67 -0.86
C GLU A 8 -5.49 10.70 -0.60
N VAL A 9 -4.63 11.00 0.38
CA VAL A 9 -3.53 10.11 0.78
C VAL A 9 -4.07 8.75 1.24
N SER A 10 -5.11 8.74 2.08
CA SER A 10 -5.68 7.50 2.59
C SER A 10 -6.31 6.65 1.48
N PHE A 11 -7.07 7.25 0.57
CA PHE A 11 -7.65 6.52 -0.57
C PHE A 11 -6.58 6.05 -1.55
N GLY A 12 -5.50 6.82 -1.73
CA GLY A 12 -4.32 6.38 -2.47
C GLY A 12 -3.73 5.11 -1.89
N ILE A 13 -3.42 5.12 -0.58
CA ILE A 13 -2.89 3.95 0.14
C ILE A 13 -3.86 2.76 0.04
N ILE A 14 -5.15 2.95 0.34
CA ILE A 14 -6.16 1.87 0.29
C ILE A 14 -6.23 1.24 -1.11
N THR A 15 -6.21 2.06 -2.16
CA THR A 15 -6.30 1.59 -3.54
C THR A 15 -5.10 0.73 -3.90
N PHE A 16 -3.89 1.25 -3.71
CA PHE A 16 -2.66 0.56 -4.07
C PHE A 16 -2.41 -0.66 -3.18
N ALA A 17 -2.61 -0.57 -1.87
CA ALA A 17 -2.52 -1.72 -0.97
C ALA A 17 -3.55 -2.81 -1.30
N GLY A 18 -4.77 -2.42 -1.66
CA GLY A 18 -5.83 -3.35 -2.08
C GLY A 18 -5.49 -4.10 -3.37
N MET A 19 -4.94 -3.39 -4.37
CA MET A 19 -4.42 -3.99 -5.60
C MET A 19 -3.26 -4.95 -5.32
N ALA A 20 -2.29 -4.50 -4.51
CA ALA A 20 -1.12 -5.30 -4.15
C ALA A 20 -1.51 -6.61 -3.44
N LYS A 21 -2.35 -6.51 -2.41
CA LYS A 21 -2.86 -7.67 -1.67
C LYS A 21 -3.64 -8.63 -2.57
N SER A 22 -4.49 -8.11 -3.45
CA SER A 22 -5.27 -8.93 -4.38
C SER A 22 -4.34 -9.70 -5.32
N ASN A 23 -3.38 -9.02 -5.94
CA ASN A 23 -2.41 -9.63 -6.84
C ASN A 23 -1.55 -10.69 -6.13
N ALA A 24 -1.08 -10.42 -4.91
CA ALA A 24 -0.32 -11.39 -4.11
C ALA A 24 -1.14 -12.66 -3.79
N LEU A 25 -2.41 -12.51 -3.39
CA LEU A 25 -3.29 -13.65 -3.13
C LEU A 25 -3.57 -14.46 -4.40
N ILE A 26 -3.75 -13.79 -5.54
CA ILE A 26 -3.94 -14.45 -6.84
C ILE A 26 -2.63 -15.14 -7.27
N ALA A 27 -1.45 -14.54 -7.02
CA ALA A 27 -0.15 -15.14 -7.29
C ALA A 27 0.01 -16.46 -6.52
N ILE A 28 -0.30 -16.47 -5.22
CA ILE A 28 -0.26 -17.68 -4.37
C ILE A 28 -1.17 -18.77 -4.94
N LYS A 29 -2.40 -18.42 -5.34
CA LYS A 29 -3.33 -19.39 -5.94
C LYS A 29 -2.79 -19.92 -7.28
N THR A 30 -2.26 -19.04 -8.12
CA THR A 30 -1.74 -19.37 -9.46
C THR A 30 -0.50 -20.27 -9.37
N ALA A 31 0.37 -20.02 -8.39
CA ALA A 31 1.53 -20.87 -8.10
C ALA A 31 1.10 -22.28 -7.65
N LYS A 32 0.04 -22.40 -6.84
CA LYS A 32 -0.53 -23.70 -6.43
C LYS A 32 -1.10 -24.50 -7.61
N GLU A 33 -1.48 -23.84 -8.70
CA GLU A 33 -1.90 -24.48 -9.96
C GLU A 33 -0.72 -24.87 -10.87
N GLY A 34 0.53 -24.64 -10.44
CA GLY A 34 1.75 -24.92 -11.22
C GLY A 34 2.10 -23.87 -12.26
N LYS A 35 1.35 -22.76 -12.34
CA LYS A 35 1.56 -21.68 -13.31
C LYS A 35 2.57 -20.65 -12.79
N ILE A 36 3.82 -21.07 -12.60
CA ILE A 36 4.85 -20.29 -11.88
C ILE A 36 5.16 -18.95 -12.56
N GLU A 37 5.27 -18.90 -13.88
CA GLU A 37 5.56 -17.65 -14.61
C GLU A 37 4.47 -16.59 -14.39
N ASN A 38 3.20 -16.98 -14.49
CA ASN A 38 2.07 -16.07 -14.25
C ASN A 38 2.03 -15.62 -12.78
N ALA A 39 2.35 -16.51 -11.84
CA ALA A 39 2.44 -16.15 -10.43
C ALA A 39 3.54 -15.12 -10.17
N ASN A 40 4.70 -15.27 -10.83
CA ASN A 40 5.80 -14.30 -10.74
C ASN A 40 5.41 -12.94 -11.29
N ASN A 41 4.69 -12.89 -12.43
CA ASN A 41 4.21 -11.62 -12.98
C ASN A 41 3.25 -10.92 -12.01
N LEU A 42 2.33 -11.67 -11.40
CA LEU A 42 1.38 -11.14 -10.43
C LEU A 42 2.06 -10.62 -9.16
N ILE A 43 3.07 -11.32 -8.63
CA ILE A 43 3.78 -10.84 -7.43
C ILE A 43 4.62 -9.60 -7.75
N THR A 44 5.24 -9.52 -8.92
CA THR A 44 5.95 -8.30 -9.36
C THR A 44 4.99 -7.11 -9.50
N GLU A 45 3.78 -7.32 -10.03
CA GLU A 45 2.76 -6.26 -10.04
C GLU A 45 2.31 -5.89 -8.61
N ALA A 46 2.22 -6.85 -7.69
CA ALA A 46 1.89 -6.58 -6.30
C ALA A 46 2.97 -5.71 -5.62
N GLU A 47 4.25 -6.03 -5.84
CA GLU A 47 5.39 -5.25 -5.36
C GLU A 47 5.37 -3.81 -5.90
N GLN A 48 5.06 -3.62 -7.18
CA GLN A 48 4.94 -2.28 -7.76
C GLN A 48 3.82 -1.47 -7.12
N ASN A 49 2.65 -2.09 -6.90
CA ASN A 49 1.53 -1.41 -6.26
C ASN A 49 1.85 -1.06 -4.80
N ILE A 50 2.47 -1.94 -4.02
CA ILE A 50 2.76 -1.64 -2.62
C ILE A 50 3.78 -0.50 -2.48
N ILE A 51 4.74 -0.38 -3.41
CA ILE A 51 5.67 0.75 -3.46
C ILE A 51 4.92 2.07 -3.67
N GLU A 52 3.85 2.11 -4.48
CA GLU A 52 3.04 3.33 -4.63
C GLU A 52 2.28 3.69 -3.34
N ALA A 53 1.80 2.70 -2.58
CA ALA A 53 1.20 2.94 -1.26
C ALA A 53 2.25 3.47 -0.26
N GLU A 54 3.44 2.86 -0.22
CA GLU A 54 4.54 3.26 0.66
C GLU A 54 5.04 4.67 0.39
N LYS A 55 5.04 5.13 -0.88
CA LYS A 55 5.38 6.51 -1.22
C LYS A 55 4.43 7.51 -0.57
N GLN A 56 3.13 7.20 -0.53
CA GLN A 56 2.13 8.05 0.13
C GLN A 56 2.38 8.10 1.64
N HIS A 57 2.59 6.95 2.28
CA HIS A 57 2.97 6.85 3.69
C HIS A 57 4.24 7.66 4.00
N MET A 58 5.29 7.44 3.21
CA MET A 58 6.59 8.10 3.38
C MET A 58 6.49 9.62 3.27
N SER A 59 5.58 10.14 2.44
CA SER A 59 5.35 11.58 2.34
C SER A 59 4.87 12.21 3.66
N ILE A 60 4.12 11.47 4.48
CA ILE A 60 3.64 11.90 5.79
C ILE A 60 4.78 11.84 6.81
N ILE A 61 5.54 10.74 6.83
CA ILE A 61 6.72 10.59 7.70
C ILE A 61 7.75 11.71 7.43
N GLN A 62 8.00 12.04 6.17
CA GLN A 62 8.92 13.12 5.79
C GLN A 62 8.47 14.48 6.33
N GLN A 63 7.16 14.76 6.31
CA GLN A 63 6.61 16.01 6.85
C GLN A 63 6.72 16.05 8.39
N GLU A 64 6.42 14.95 9.07
CA GLU A 64 6.62 14.86 10.52
C GLU A 64 8.08 15.07 10.92
N ALA A 65 9.02 14.48 10.17
CA ALA A 65 10.45 14.64 10.38
C ALA A 65 10.92 16.11 10.19
N GLN A 66 10.21 16.89 9.37
CA GLN A 66 10.43 18.33 9.19
C GLN A 66 9.78 19.18 10.30
N GLY A 67 9.14 18.55 11.28
CA GLY A 67 8.48 19.22 12.40
C GLY A 67 7.03 19.63 12.14
N VAL A 68 6.43 19.18 11.02
CA VAL A 68 5.01 19.38 10.75
C VAL A 68 4.21 18.44 11.65
N LYS A 69 3.32 19.00 12.49
CA LYS A 69 2.41 18.20 13.30
C LYS A 69 1.12 17.96 12.54
N HIS A 70 0.72 16.70 12.42
CA HIS A 70 -0.54 16.33 11.81
C HIS A 70 -1.57 15.90 12.85
N GLN A 71 -2.83 16.22 12.60
CA GLN A 71 -3.94 15.55 13.27
C GLN A 71 -4.34 14.35 12.43
N VAL A 72 -3.98 13.16 12.88
CA VAL A 72 -4.20 11.92 12.13
C VAL A 72 -5.68 11.49 12.21
N PRO A 73 -6.39 11.39 11.07
CA PRO A 73 -7.77 10.89 11.06
C PRO A 73 -7.82 9.36 11.10
N VAL A 74 -8.94 8.81 11.58
CA VAL A 74 -9.17 7.35 11.64
C VAL A 74 -9.06 6.69 10.26
N LEU A 75 -9.47 7.38 9.19
CA LEU A 75 -9.36 6.86 7.83
C LEU A 75 -7.91 6.60 7.43
N PHE A 76 -6.97 7.45 7.84
CA PHE A 76 -5.55 7.26 7.58
C PHE A 76 -5.00 6.07 8.37
N ILE A 77 -5.37 5.94 9.64
CA ILE A 77 -5.02 4.76 10.45
C ILE A 77 -5.52 3.47 9.78
N HIS A 78 -6.76 3.47 9.27
CA HIS A 78 -7.30 2.34 8.53
C HIS A 78 -6.51 2.03 7.25
N ALA A 79 -6.09 3.08 6.53
CA ALA A 79 -5.28 2.92 5.32
C ALA A 79 -3.91 2.29 5.63
N GLU A 80 -3.24 2.75 6.68
CA GLU A 80 -1.99 2.19 7.20
C GLU A 80 -2.13 0.71 7.59
N ASP A 81 -3.22 0.36 8.28
CA ASP A 81 -3.53 -1.05 8.60
C ASP A 81 -3.68 -1.90 7.34
N GLN A 82 -4.41 -1.42 6.32
CA GLN A 82 -4.55 -2.14 5.05
C GLN A 82 -3.20 -2.33 4.36
N MET A 83 -2.37 -1.28 4.30
CA MET A 83 -1.03 -1.30 3.72
C MET A 83 -0.14 -2.34 4.39
N MET A 84 -0.04 -2.31 5.73
CA MET A 84 0.77 -3.28 6.47
C MET A 84 0.26 -4.72 6.28
N THR A 85 -1.06 -4.94 6.23
CA THR A 85 -1.57 -6.30 5.94
C THR A 85 -1.28 -6.74 4.51
N ALA A 86 -1.20 -5.83 3.55
CA ALA A 86 -0.82 -6.14 2.18
C ALA A 86 0.67 -6.49 2.11
N GLN A 87 1.54 -5.70 2.73
CA GLN A 87 2.98 -5.96 2.83
C GLN A 87 3.30 -7.32 3.46
N MET A 88 2.54 -7.76 4.47
CA MET A 88 2.75 -9.09 5.08
C MET A 88 2.49 -10.25 4.10
N VAL A 89 1.59 -10.06 3.13
CA VAL A 89 1.15 -11.10 2.19
C VAL A 89 2.03 -11.18 0.95
N ILE A 90 2.75 -10.11 0.64
CA ILE A 90 3.70 -9.99 -0.47
C ILE A 90 5.04 -10.58 -0.03
#